data_AF-A0A7V4DBQ2-F1
#
_entry.id   AF-A0A7V4DBQ2-F1
#
_cell.length_a   1.000
_cell.length_b   1.000
_cell.length_c   1.000
_cell.angle_alpha   90.00
_cell.angle_beta   90.00
_cell.angle_gamma   90.00
#
_symmetry.space_group_name_H-M   'P 1'
#
loop_
_entity.id
_entity.type
_entity.pdbx_description
1 polymer ?
#
loop_
_entity_poly.entity_id
_entity_poly.type
_entity_poly.pdbx_seq_one_letter_code
_entity_poly.pdbx_strand_id
1 'polypeptide(L)'
;MNPVPSHVKVRFRGSGRAFLGFRFRDRKMVVDMLEISNNTRVPLTLDMIHDIPSELNVKPIAIVEPKTLFLRWVKISERKIPVIPKI
;
A
#
# COMPACT_ATOMS: atom_id res chain seq x y z
N MET A 1 -13.19 -12.60 1.14
CA MET A 1 -12.21 -11.56 1.58
C MET A 1 -12.30 -10.41 0.60
N ASN A 2 -12.45 -9.16 1.05
CA ASN A 2 -12.28 -8.02 0.15
C ASN A 2 -10.78 -7.86 -0.07
N PRO A 3 -10.25 -8.12 -1.29
CA PRO A 3 -8.82 -8.03 -1.50
C PRO A 3 -8.38 -6.58 -1.34
N VAL A 4 -7.25 -6.37 -0.66
CA VAL A 4 -6.50 -5.12 -0.81
C VAL A 4 -6.24 -4.96 -2.31
N PRO A 5 -6.61 -3.83 -2.93
CA PRO A 5 -6.49 -3.66 -4.36
C PRO A 5 -5.04 -3.87 -4.78
N SER A 6 -4.85 -4.76 -5.75
CA SER A 6 -3.53 -5.12 -6.27
C SER A 6 -2.87 -4.00 -7.06
N HIS A 7 -3.63 -2.96 -7.41
CA HIS A 7 -3.19 -1.86 -8.26
C HIS A 7 -3.76 -0.53 -7.78
N VAL A 8 -2.93 0.51 -7.88
CA VAL A 8 -3.31 1.90 -7.62
C VAL A 8 -2.91 2.75 -8.82
N LYS A 9 -3.86 3.53 -9.34
CA LYS A 9 -3.64 4.50 -10.41
C LYS A 9 -3.13 5.80 -9.80
N VAL A 10 -1.93 6.20 -10.20
CA VAL A 10 -1.27 7.44 -9.74
C VAL A 10 -1.01 8.33 -10.93
N ARG A 11 -1.28 9.63 -10.77
CA ARG A 11 -0.92 10.67 -11.73
C ARG A 11 0.44 11.26 -11.35
N PHE A 12 1.33 11.34 -12.33
CA PHE A 12 2.67 11.90 -12.19
C PHE A 12 2.83 13.18 -13.01
N ARG A 13 3.74 14.06 -12.57
CA ARG A 13 4.20 15.25 -13.28
C ARG A 13 5.70 15.18 -13.46
N GLY A 14 6.18 15.45 -14.66
CA GLY A 14 7.60 15.47 -15.01
C GLY A 14 7.79 15.98 -16.44
N SER A 15 9.03 16.10 -16.88
CA SER A 15 9.36 16.46 -18.27
C SER A 15 9.20 15.24 -19.20
N GLY A 16 8.99 15.47 -20.50
CA GLY A 16 8.88 14.37 -21.48
C GLY A 16 10.11 13.44 -21.47
N ARG A 17 11.32 14.03 -21.38
CA ARG A 17 12.58 13.28 -21.28
C ARG A 17 12.66 12.42 -20.02
N ALA A 18 12.12 12.91 -18.91
CA ALA A 18 12.08 12.14 -17.67
C ALA A 18 11.21 10.89 -17.78
N PHE A 19 10.07 10.97 -18.47
CA PHE A 19 9.19 9.82 -18.67
C PHE A 19 9.81 8.73 -19.56
N LEU A 20 10.73 9.08 -20.46
CA LEU A 20 11.45 8.08 -21.27
C LEU A 20 12.33 7.15 -20.41
N GLY A 21 12.91 7.68 -19.33
CA GLY A 21 13.70 6.90 -18.36
C GLY A 21 12.89 6.33 -17.20
N PHE A 22 11.60 6.71 -17.08
CA PHE A 22 10.78 6.36 -15.95
C PHE A 22 10.17 4.95 -16.12
N ARG A 23 10.84 3.94 -15.58
CA ARG A 23 10.29 2.57 -15.48
C ARG A 23 9.27 2.49 -14.35
N PHE A 24 8.01 2.21 -14.70
CA PHE A 24 6.87 2.16 -13.78
C PHE A 24 6.76 0.87 -12.94
N ARG A 25 7.45 -0.22 -13.34
CA ARG A 25 7.25 -1.57 -12.77
C ARG A 25 7.79 -1.78 -11.36
N ASP A 26 8.73 -0.95 -10.91
CA ASP A 26 9.47 -1.20 -9.66
C ASP A 26 9.00 -0.32 -8.49
N ARG A 27 7.86 0.37 -8.62
CA ARG A 27 7.38 1.30 -7.58
C ARG A 27 6.46 0.59 -6.60
N LYS A 28 6.76 0.76 -5.32
CA LYS A 28 6.00 0.18 -4.22
C LYS A 28 5.19 1.25 -3.52
N MET A 29 3.96 0.89 -3.18
CA MET A 29 3.15 1.64 -2.25
C MET A 29 3.15 0.88 -0.92
N VAL A 30 3.52 1.56 0.16
CA VAL A 30 3.58 0.97 1.50
C VAL A 30 2.48 1.59 2.34
N VAL A 31 1.67 0.75 2.96
CA VAL A 31 0.64 1.17 3.91
C VAL A 31 1.06 0.63 5.27
N ASP A 32 1.38 1.53 6.19
CA ASP A 32 1.64 1.15 7.57
C ASP A 32 0.33 0.70 8.24
N MET A 33 0.33 -0.51 8.81
CA MET A 33 -0.84 -1.13 9.43
C MET A 33 -0.75 -1.19 10.96
N LEU A 34 0.34 -0.70 11.56
CA LEU A 34 0.62 -0.85 13.00
C LEU A 34 -0.43 -0.16 13.89
N GLU A 35 -1.01 0.95 13.43
CA GLU A 35 -1.99 1.74 14.19
C GLU A 35 -3.44 1.55 13.70
N ILE A 36 -3.67 0.65 12.75
CA ILE A 36 -4.98 0.54 12.09
C ILE A 36 -5.92 -0.38 12.88
N SER A 37 -6.90 0.24 13.52
CA SER A 37 -8.01 -0.46 14.18
C SER A 37 -8.82 -1.30 13.19
N ASN A 38 -9.48 -2.33 13.70
CA ASN A 38 -10.22 -3.26 12.86
C ASN A 38 -11.37 -2.58 12.11
N ASN A 39 -11.49 -2.90 10.81
CA ASN A 39 -12.57 -2.45 9.94
C ASN A 39 -12.51 -0.94 9.62
N THR A 40 -11.32 -0.46 9.22
CA THR A 40 -11.02 0.96 9.02
C THR A 40 -10.90 1.33 7.55
N ARG A 41 -11.35 2.55 7.23
CA ARG A 41 -11.10 3.22 5.95
C ARG A 41 -9.82 4.02 6.05
N VAL A 42 -8.84 3.69 5.22
CA VAL A 42 -7.53 4.34 5.20
C VAL A 42 -7.44 5.20 3.94
N PRO A 43 -7.34 6.54 4.07
CA PRO A 43 -7.10 7.38 2.91
C PRO A 43 -5.69 7.11 2.38
N LEU A 44 -5.59 6.97 1.06
CA LEU A 44 -4.31 6.81 0.39
C LEU A 44 -3.70 8.18 0.13
N THR A 45 -2.43 8.35 0.50
CA THR A 45 -1.71 9.63 0.40
C THR A 45 -0.43 9.47 -0.43
N LEU A 46 0.10 10.59 -0.95
CA LEU A 46 1.23 10.57 -1.89
C LEU A 46 2.55 10.16 -1.22
N ASP A 47 2.69 10.39 0.08
CA ASP A 47 3.82 9.98 0.92
C ASP A 47 3.95 8.46 1.07
N MET A 48 2.87 7.71 0.83
CA MET A 48 2.88 6.25 0.80
C MET A 48 3.53 5.67 -0.47
N ILE A 49 3.87 6.52 -1.46
CA ILE A 49 4.50 6.11 -2.72
C ILE A 49 6.01 6.24 -2.59
N HIS A 50 6.71 5.10 -2.63
CA HIS A 50 8.15 5.04 -2.43
C HIS A 50 8.92 4.70 -3.70
N ASP A 51 10.24 4.74 -3.59
CA ASP A 51 11.19 4.36 -4.62
C ASP A 51 11.08 5.17 -5.92
N ILE A 52 10.67 6.44 -5.86
CA ILE A 52 10.68 7.34 -7.02
C ILE A 52 12.09 7.93 -7.17
N PRO A 53 12.82 7.66 -8.28
CA PRO A 53 14.17 8.16 -8.46
C PRO A 53 14.16 9.69 -8.50
N SER A 54 14.87 10.30 -7.56
CA SER A 54 14.98 11.75 -7.43
C SER A 54 15.57 12.39 -8.69
N GLU A 55 16.48 11.69 -9.36
CA GLU A 55 17.18 12.11 -10.58
C GLU A 55 16.23 12.32 -11.78
N LEU A 56 15.09 11.64 -11.80
CA LEU A 56 14.18 11.70 -12.94
C LEU A 56 13.27 12.94 -12.92
N ASN A 57 13.30 13.80 -11.91
CA ASN A 57 12.41 14.98 -11.81
C ASN A 57 10.92 14.64 -12.13
N VAL A 58 10.48 13.45 -11.70
CA VAL A 58 9.10 12.96 -11.80
C VAL A 58 8.54 12.94 -10.39
N LYS A 59 7.37 13.56 -10.20
CA LYS A 59 6.71 13.66 -8.91
C LYS A 59 5.28 13.14 -8.99
N PRO A 60 4.80 12.35 -8.02
CA PRO A 60 3.40 11.99 -7.94
C PRO A 60 2.62 13.24 -7.54
N ILE A 61 1.48 13.48 -8.20
CA ILE A 61 0.66 14.68 -7.93
C ILE A 61 -0.75 14.34 -7.48
N ALA A 62 -1.24 13.13 -7.77
CA ALA A 62 -2.55 12.68 -7.31
C ALA A 62 -2.65 11.16 -7.34
N ILE A 63 -3.34 10.59 -6.36
CA ILE A 63 -3.88 9.24 -6.45
C ILE A 63 -5.25 9.34 -7.10
N VAL A 64 -5.39 8.67 -8.25
CA VAL A 64 -6.60 8.72 -9.07
C VAL A 64 -7.62 7.70 -8.54
N GLU A 65 -7.18 6.46 -8.36
CA GLU A 65 -8.06 5.37 -7.95
C GLU A 65 -7.26 4.14 -7.46
N PRO A 66 -7.63 3.53 -6.33
CA PRO A 66 -8.61 4.00 -5.36
C PRO A 66 -8.05 5.15 -4.50
N LYS A 67 -8.91 6.00 -3.93
CA LYS A 67 -8.50 7.05 -2.99
C LYS A 67 -8.48 6.56 -1.53
N THR A 68 -9.16 5.46 -1.25
CA THR A 68 -9.32 4.93 0.10
C THR A 68 -9.27 3.41 0.04
N LEU A 69 -8.58 2.80 0.98
CA LEU A 69 -8.59 1.36 1.20
C LEU A 69 -9.53 1.01 2.34
N PHE A 70 -10.19 -0.12 2.22
CA PHE A 70 -10.98 -0.70 3.30
C PHE A 70 -10.25 -1.92 3.85
N LEU A 71 -9.75 -1.81 5.07
CA LEU A 71 -8.97 -2.88 5.72
C LEU A 71 -9.84 -3.57 6.77
N ARG A 72 -9.91 -4.90 6.69
CA ARG A 72 -10.63 -5.75 7.65
C ARG A 72 -9.72 -6.87 8.11
N TRP A 73 -9.41 -6.90 9.41
CA TRP A 73 -8.64 -8.00 10.00
C TRP A 73 -9.53 -9.24 10.11
N VAL A 74 -9.04 -10.35 9.57
CA VAL A 74 -9.65 -11.66 9.80
C VAL A 74 -8.80 -12.34 10.87
N LYS A 75 -9.36 -12.57 12.06
CA LYS A 75 -8.72 -13.44 13.07
C LYS A 75 -8.59 -14.83 12.44
N ILE A 76 -7.37 -15.25 12.14
CA ILE A 76 -7.07 -16.65 11.87
C ILE A 76 -7.26 -17.36 13.22
N SER A 77 -8.12 -18.38 13.26
CA SER A 77 -8.47 -19.03 14.52
C SER A 77 -7.21 -19.57 15.20
N GLU A 78 -6.94 -19.09 16.41
CA GLU A 78 -5.89 -19.66 17.25
C GLU A 78 -6.35 -21.06 17.68
N ARG A 79 -5.76 -22.10 17.09
CA ARG A 79 -5.94 -23.46 17.56
C ARG A 79 -5.20 -23.57 18.90
N LYS A 80 -5.88 -23.30 20.01
CA LYS A 80 -5.36 -23.56 21.35
C LYS A 80 -5.11 -25.07 21.48
N ILE A 81 -3.85 -25.48 21.45
CA ILE A 81 -3.46 -26.85 21.77
C ILE A 81 -3.42 -26.92 23.29
N PRO A 82 -4.32 -27.67 23.96
CA PRO A 82 -4.24 -27.84 25.40
C PRO A 82 -2.96 -28.65 25.71
N VAL A 83 -2.00 -28.00 26.37
CA VAL A 83 -0.85 -28.71 26.96
C VAL A 83 -1.31 -29.21 28.31
N ILE A 84 -1.55 -30.53 28.42
CA ILE A 84 -1.84 -31.19 29.69
C ILE A 84 -0.49 -31.60 30.29
N PRO A 85 -0.03 -30.99 31.39
CA PRO A 85 1.18 -31.45 32.07
C PRO A 85 0.92 -32.82 32.70
N LYS A 86 1.81 -33.78 32.46
CA LYS A 86 1.85 -35.04 33.22
C LYS A 86 2.68 -34.79 34.48
N ILE A 87 2.07 -35.07 35.64
CA ILE A 87 2.72 -35.12 36.96
C ILE A 87 3.33 -36.52 37.13
#